data_AF-A0A936H503-F1
#
_entry.id   AF-A0A936H503-F1
#
_cell.length_a   1.000
_cell.length_b   1.000
_cell.length_c   1.000
_cell.angle_alpha   90.00
_cell.angle_beta   90.00
_cell.angle_gamma   90.00
#
_symmetry.space_group_name_H-M   'P 1'
#
loop_
_entity.id
_entity.type
_entity.pdbx_description
1 polymer ?
#
loop_
_entity_poly.entity_id
_entity_poly.type
_entity_poly.pdbx_seq_one_letter_code
_entity_poly.pdbx_strand_id
1 'polypeptide(L)'
;MVGMRVHFLEATQTLLSIFKTMSVPENPYINLLDQIGRLIADGRNKAAAAVNQTMVITYWNVGKYIVEFEQQGKERAEYGTGLLKKLSQDLTNRLGSGFNHSNINYMRMFYLEFPILGTLSPKLGWHHFIEILKISDPLERSFYLKQTEIEGWG
;
A
#
# COMPACT_ATOMS: atom_id res chain seq x y z
N MET A 1 -5.80 -63.76 -26.23
CA MET A 1 -5.41 -62.98 -25.02
C MET A 1 -5.51 -61.46 -25.29
N VAL A 2 -6.66 -60.98 -25.78
CA VAL A 2 -6.88 -59.56 -26.14
C VAL A 2 -8.14 -58.98 -25.47
N GLY A 3 -9.17 -59.81 -25.25
CA GLY A 3 -10.42 -59.38 -24.61
C GLY A 3 -10.29 -58.81 -23.18
N MET A 4 -9.36 -59.34 -22.38
CA MET A 4 -9.20 -58.89 -20.98
C MET A 4 -8.63 -57.47 -20.85
N ARG A 5 -7.87 -56.99 -21.84
CA ARG A 5 -7.35 -55.61 -21.86
C ARG A 5 -8.39 -54.58 -22.30
N VAL A 6 -9.32 -54.96 -23.18
CA VAL A 6 -10.39 -54.08 -23.67
C VAL A 6 -11.40 -53.79 -22.56
N HIS A 7 -11.81 -54.82 -21.82
CA HIS A 7 -12.73 -54.65 -20.69
C HIS A 7 -12.14 -53.81 -19.54
N PHE A 8 -10.81 -53.88 -19.30
CA PHE A 8 -10.15 -53.05 -18.30
C PHE A 8 -10.11 -51.56 -18.72
N LEU A 9 -9.83 -51.28 -20.00
CA LEU A 9 -9.83 -49.92 -20.54
C LEU A 9 -11.23 -49.28 -20.47
N GLU A 10 -12.28 -50.01 -20.87
CA GLU A 10 -13.66 -49.51 -20.77
C GLU A 10 -14.08 -49.26 -19.32
N ALA A 11 -13.69 -50.11 -18.38
CA ALA A 11 -13.95 -49.91 -16.96
C ALA A 11 -13.25 -48.66 -16.41
N THR A 12 -11.99 -48.43 -16.78
CA THR A 12 -11.25 -47.21 -16.36
C THR A 12 -11.80 -45.94 -17.00
N GLN A 13 -12.24 -45.99 -18.26
CA GLN A 13 -12.86 -44.85 -18.95
C GLN A 13 -14.23 -44.51 -18.36
N THR A 14 -14.98 -45.53 -17.96
CA THR A 14 -16.27 -45.38 -17.26
C THR A 14 -16.06 -44.77 -15.88
N LEU A 15 -15.09 -45.26 -15.10
CA LEU A 15 -14.76 -44.68 -13.80
C LEU A 15 -14.24 -43.24 -13.88
N LEU A 16 -13.41 -42.93 -14.89
CA LEU A 16 -12.98 -41.55 -15.18
C LEU A 16 -14.14 -40.65 -15.58
N SER A 17 -15.10 -41.16 -16.38
CA SER A 17 -16.32 -40.40 -16.72
C SER A 17 -17.20 -40.16 -15.50
N ILE A 18 -17.36 -41.17 -14.62
CA ILE A 18 -18.12 -41.06 -13.38
C ILE A 18 -17.47 -40.03 -12.45
N PHE A 19 -16.15 -40.08 -12.27
CA PHE A 19 -15.40 -39.11 -11.46
C PHE A 19 -15.45 -37.69 -12.05
N LYS A 20 -15.43 -37.56 -13.38
CA LYS A 20 -15.60 -36.29 -14.09
C LYS A 20 -17.03 -35.74 -13.96
N THR A 21 -18.05 -36.61 -13.88
CA THR A 21 -19.46 -36.24 -13.62
C THR A 21 -19.78 -36.03 -12.14
N MET A 22 -18.93 -36.52 -11.23
CA MET A 22 -18.98 -36.22 -9.78
C MET A 22 -18.30 -34.89 -9.45
N SER A 23 -18.14 -33.97 -10.42
CA SER A 23 -17.95 -32.56 -10.08
C SER A 23 -19.13 -32.17 -9.21
N VAL A 24 -18.86 -31.89 -7.94
CA VAL A 24 -19.83 -31.34 -6.99
C VAL A 24 -20.64 -30.29 -7.75
N PRO A 25 -21.98 -30.43 -7.86
CA PRO A 25 -22.77 -29.46 -8.59
C PRO A 25 -22.42 -28.09 -8.04
N GLU A 26 -21.96 -27.18 -8.91
CA GLU A 26 -21.65 -25.81 -8.54
C GLU A 26 -22.82 -25.29 -7.73
N ASN A 27 -22.65 -25.17 -6.41
CA ASN A 27 -23.72 -24.74 -5.55
C ASN A 27 -23.96 -23.27 -5.89
N PRO A 28 -25.10 -22.91 -6.52
CA PRO A 28 -25.29 -21.56 -7.04
C PRO A 28 -25.19 -20.51 -5.94
N TYR A 29 -25.51 -20.90 -4.70
CA TYR A 29 -25.34 -20.06 -3.52
C TYR A 29 -23.87 -19.86 -3.14
N ILE A 30 -23.01 -20.89 -3.23
CA ILE A 30 -21.56 -20.74 -2.99
C ILE A 30 -20.93 -19.83 -4.06
N ASN A 31 -21.30 -20.01 -5.32
CA ASN A 31 -20.85 -19.13 -6.40
C ASN A 31 -21.28 -17.68 -6.16
N LEU A 32 -22.53 -17.46 -5.73
CA LEU A 32 -23.03 -16.13 -5.37
C LEU A 32 -22.24 -15.53 -4.19
N LEU A 33 -21.99 -16.32 -3.14
CA LEU A 33 -21.18 -15.89 -1.99
C LEU A 33 -19.76 -15.49 -2.42
N ASP A 34 -19.11 -16.27 -3.27
CA ASP A 34 -17.77 -15.96 -3.79
C ASP A 34 -17.77 -14.69 -4.65
N GLN A 35 -18.79 -14.51 -5.51
CA GLN A 35 -18.94 -13.29 -6.31
C GLN A 35 -19.13 -12.05 -5.44
N ILE A 36 -20.01 -12.11 -4.44
CA ILE A 36 -20.23 -11.03 -3.47
C ILE A 36 -18.94 -10.75 -2.68
N GLY A 37 -18.29 -11.80 -2.18
CA GLY A 37 -17.04 -11.70 -1.43
C GLY A 37 -15.94 -11.01 -2.24
N ARG A 38 -15.74 -11.41 -3.50
CA ARG A 38 -14.79 -10.78 -4.43
C ARG A 38 -15.13 -9.31 -4.70
N LEU A 39 -16.41 -8.99 -4.94
CA LEU A 39 -16.87 -7.62 -5.17
C LEU A 39 -16.59 -6.72 -3.95
N ILE A 40 -16.89 -7.20 -2.74
CA ILE A 40 -16.62 -6.46 -1.50
C ILE A 40 -15.11 -6.28 -1.29
N ALA A 41 -14.33 -7.34 -1.51
CA ALA A 41 -12.87 -7.27 -1.39
C ALA A 41 -12.26 -6.27 -2.36
N ASP A 42 -12.66 -6.30 -3.63
CA ASP A 42 -12.22 -5.35 -4.65
C ASP A 42 -12.60 -3.91 -4.29
N GLY A 43 -13.85 -3.68 -3.84
CA GLY A 43 -14.30 -2.37 -3.37
C GLY A 43 -13.47 -1.83 -2.19
N ARG A 44 -13.17 -2.68 -1.22
CA ARG A 44 -12.31 -2.33 -0.07
C ARG A 44 -10.89 -2.00 -0.50
N ASN A 45 -10.30 -2.80 -1.39
CA ASN A 45 -8.95 -2.58 -1.90
C ASN A 45 -8.86 -1.26 -2.67
N LYS A 46 -9.85 -0.95 -3.51
CA LYS A 46 -9.93 0.33 -4.23
C LYS A 46 -10.04 1.52 -3.28
N ALA A 47 -10.90 1.42 -2.25
CA ALA A 47 -11.03 2.46 -1.25
C ALA A 47 -9.72 2.68 -0.48
N ALA A 48 -9.08 1.61 -0.03
CA ALA A 48 -7.79 1.68 0.67
C ALA A 48 -6.69 2.29 -0.19
N ALA A 49 -6.59 1.90 -1.47
CA ALA A 49 -5.63 2.47 -2.41
C ALA A 49 -5.85 3.98 -2.62
N ALA A 50 -7.10 4.42 -2.79
CA ALA A 50 -7.43 5.83 -2.94
C ALA A 50 -7.08 6.65 -1.68
N VAL A 51 -7.35 6.10 -0.49
CA VAL A 51 -6.97 6.73 0.78
C VAL A 51 -5.46 6.83 0.92
N ASN A 52 -4.72 5.75 0.63
CA ASN A 52 -3.26 5.73 0.69
C ASN A 52 -2.64 6.78 -0.24
N GLN A 53 -3.09 6.85 -1.49
CA GLN A 53 -2.60 7.82 -2.45
C GLN A 53 -2.88 9.27 -2.00
N THR A 54 -4.09 9.53 -1.51
CA THR A 54 -4.48 10.84 -1.00
C THR A 54 -3.64 11.24 0.21
N MET A 55 -3.38 10.32 1.14
CA MET A 55 -2.52 10.57 2.29
C MET A 55 -1.08 10.92 1.89
N VAL A 56 -0.49 10.17 0.95
CA VAL A 56 0.87 10.44 0.46
C VAL A 56 0.99 11.84 -0.12
N ILE A 57 0.05 12.23 -1.00
CA ILE A 57 0.03 13.56 -1.59
C ILE A 57 -0.15 14.64 -0.52
N THR A 58 -1.05 14.41 0.45
CA THR A 58 -1.31 15.35 1.53
C THR A 58 -0.07 15.57 2.40
N TYR A 59 0.56 14.49 2.85
CA TYR A 59 1.73 14.54 3.72
C TYR A 59 2.98 15.07 3.02
N TRP A 60 3.11 14.82 1.72
CA TRP A 60 4.10 15.49 0.89
C TRP A 60 3.93 17.02 0.90
N ASN A 61 2.69 17.50 0.71
CA ASN A 61 2.40 18.94 0.72
C ASN A 61 2.60 19.55 2.11
N VAL A 62 2.29 18.83 3.20
CA VAL A 62 2.63 19.28 4.55
C VAL A 62 4.15 19.48 4.68
N GLY A 63 4.94 18.52 4.20
CA GLY A 63 6.39 18.64 4.15
C GLY A 63 6.86 19.86 3.37
N LYS A 64 6.28 20.10 2.20
CA LYS A 64 6.52 21.28 1.38
C LYS A 64 6.27 22.58 2.14
N TYR A 65 5.10 22.71 2.77
CA TYR A 65 4.77 23.91 3.56
C TYR A 65 5.74 24.17 4.70
N ILE A 66 6.18 23.11 5.39
CA ILE A 66 7.18 23.22 6.45
C ILE A 66 8.49 23.75 5.87
N VAL A 67 9.04 23.11 4.83
CA VAL A 67 10.34 23.50 4.25
C VAL A 67 10.31 24.90 3.63
N GLU A 68 9.24 25.27 2.93
CA GLU A 68 9.08 26.62 2.39
C GLU A 68 9.01 27.68 3.52
N PHE A 69 8.35 27.37 4.63
CA PHE A 69 8.31 28.25 5.80
C PHE A 69 9.70 28.41 6.44
N GLU A 70 10.48 27.33 6.55
CA GLU A 70 11.85 27.34 7.08
C GLU A 70 12.78 28.21 6.21
N GLN A 71 12.68 28.07 4.88
CA GLN A 71 13.53 28.79 3.92
C GLN A 71 13.27 30.29 3.86
N GLN A 72 12.07 30.76 4.22
CA GLN A 72 11.72 32.19 4.26
C GLN A 72 12.38 32.96 5.43
N GLY A 73 13.34 32.35 6.15
CA GLY A 73 14.15 33.01 7.17
C GLY A 73 13.42 33.31 8.49
N LYS A 74 12.14 32.94 8.61
CA LYS A 74 11.34 33.10 9.84
C LYS A 74 11.75 32.12 10.94
N GLU A 75 12.31 30.97 10.57
CA GLU A 75 12.60 29.91 11.55
C GLU A 75 13.78 30.24 12.47
N ARG A 76 14.92 30.74 11.95
CA ARG A 76 16.09 31.04 12.80
C ARG A 76 15.88 32.22 13.75
N ALA A 77 14.95 33.13 13.45
CA ALA A 77 14.71 34.33 14.24
C ALA A 77 13.58 34.20 15.28
N GLU A 78 12.53 33.39 15.03
CA GLU A 78 11.35 33.33 15.92
C GLU A 78 11.10 31.95 16.58
N TYR A 79 11.48 30.83 15.97
CA TYR A 79 11.04 29.50 16.43
C TYR A 79 12.17 28.47 16.64
N GLY A 80 13.35 28.68 16.03
CA GLY A 80 14.51 27.79 16.13
C GLY A 80 14.15 26.31 15.90
N THR A 81 14.77 25.43 16.66
CA THR A 81 14.47 23.97 16.68
C THR A 81 13.08 23.62 17.23
N GLY A 82 12.27 24.60 17.64
CA GLY A 82 10.96 24.43 18.26
C GLY A 82 9.79 24.35 17.27
N LEU A 83 10.00 24.64 15.98
CA LEU A 83 8.91 24.68 14.98
C LEU A 83 8.15 23.36 14.90
N LEU A 84 8.84 22.23 14.71
CA LEU A 84 8.19 20.92 14.57
C LEU A 84 7.46 20.50 15.85
N LYS A 85 8.00 20.86 17.02
CA LYS A 85 7.35 20.63 18.31
C LYS A 85 6.04 21.41 18.42
N LYS A 86 6.07 22.70 18.04
CA LYS A 86 4.88 23.55 18.06
C LYS A 86 3.82 23.06 17.06
N LEU A 87 4.23 22.77 15.83
CA LEU A 87 3.36 22.19 14.80
C LEU A 87 2.72 20.89 15.29
N SER A 88 3.50 20.01 15.91
CA SER A 88 2.97 18.77 16.45
C SER A 88 1.86 19.01 17.47
N GLN A 89 2.08 19.92 18.42
CA GLN A 89 1.10 20.22 19.45
C GLN A 89 -0.14 20.91 18.88
N ASP A 90 0.05 21.94 18.06
CA ASP A 90 -1.05 22.74 17.49
C ASP A 90 -1.91 21.92 16.52
N LEU A 91 -1.29 21.12 15.65
CA LEU A 91 -2.02 20.24 14.72
C LEU A 91 -2.70 19.09 15.46
N THR A 92 -2.07 18.51 16.49
CA THR A 92 -2.72 17.47 17.30
C THR A 92 -3.95 18.02 18.02
N ASN A 93 -3.86 19.22 18.58
CA ASN A 93 -4.99 19.88 19.24
C ASN A 93 -6.12 20.22 18.27
N ARG A 94 -5.79 20.59 17.02
CA ARG A 94 -6.76 21.04 16.03
C ARG A 94 -7.41 19.89 15.25
N LEU A 95 -6.65 18.85 14.94
CA LEU A 95 -7.04 17.80 13.98
C LEU A 95 -7.09 16.40 14.62
N GLY A 96 -6.62 16.23 15.85
CA GLY A 96 -6.59 14.95 16.56
C GLY A 96 -5.28 14.19 16.34
N SER A 97 -5.34 12.87 16.47
CA SER A 97 -4.15 12.01 16.39
C SER A 97 -3.50 12.02 15.00
N GLY A 98 -2.24 11.57 14.94
CA GLY A 98 -1.48 11.49 13.69
C GLY A 98 -0.50 12.63 13.45
N PHE A 99 -0.48 13.68 14.29
CA PHE A 99 0.44 14.81 14.15
C PHE A 99 1.48 14.87 15.28
N ASN A 100 1.96 13.71 15.73
CA ASN A 100 3.08 13.66 16.67
C ASN A 100 4.38 14.20 16.02
N HIS A 101 5.36 14.54 16.85
CA HIS A 101 6.61 15.14 16.40
C HIS A 101 7.31 14.30 15.31
N SER A 102 7.37 12.98 15.49
CA SER A 102 8.00 12.08 14.53
C SER A 102 7.30 12.11 13.18
N ASN A 103 5.97 12.10 13.14
CA ASN A 103 5.22 12.11 11.88
C ASN A 103 5.38 13.45 11.15
N ILE A 104 5.36 14.58 11.88
CA ILE A 104 5.66 15.91 11.32
C ILE A 104 7.08 15.95 10.74
N ASN A 105 8.06 15.37 11.45
CA ASN A 105 9.42 15.29 10.95
C ASN A 105 9.53 14.40 9.69
N TYR A 106 8.82 13.27 9.64
CA TYR A 106 8.79 12.43 8.43
C TYR A 106 8.15 13.17 7.26
N MET A 107 7.06 13.93 7.46
CA MET A 107 6.46 14.75 6.39
C MET A 107 7.48 15.75 5.84
N ARG A 108 8.20 16.45 6.72
CA ARG A 108 9.29 17.36 6.35
C ARG A 108 10.39 16.65 5.55
N MET A 109 10.91 15.54 6.07
CA MET A 109 11.93 14.72 5.39
C MET A 109 11.44 14.22 4.03
N PHE A 110 10.15 13.85 3.94
CA PHE A 110 9.57 13.33 2.72
C PHE A 110 9.67 14.31 1.56
N TYR A 111 9.38 15.59 1.80
CA TYR A 111 9.53 16.62 0.77
C TYR A 111 11.00 16.88 0.42
N LEU A 112 11.89 16.89 1.41
CA LEU A 112 13.33 17.11 1.17
C LEU A 112 13.94 16.01 0.30
N GLU A 113 13.55 14.76 0.52
CA GLU A 113 14.09 13.60 -0.20
C GLU A 113 13.43 13.37 -1.55
N PHE A 114 12.15 13.74 -1.68
CA PHE A 114 11.38 13.56 -2.91
C PHE A 114 10.74 14.89 -3.35
N PRO A 115 11.51 15.89 -3.82
CA PRO A 115 10.99 17.22 -4.12
C PRO A 115 10.05 17.28 -5.35
N ILE A 116 9.91 16.18 -6.09
CA ILE A 116 9.05 16.08 -7.28
C ILE A 116 7.96 15.03 -7.02
N LEU A 117 6.74 15.48 -6.72
CA LEU A 117 5.61 14.58 -6.42
C LEU A 117 5.34 13.55 -7.54
N GLY A 118 5.55 13.93 -8.80
CA GLY A 118 5.30 13.07 -9.97
C GLY A 118 6.23 11.86 -10.10
N THR A 119 7.33 11.79 -9.34
CA THR A 119 8.23 10.62 -9.33
C THR A 119 7.81 9.58 -8.30
N LEU A 120 6.81 9.87 -7.46
CA LEU A 120 6.32 8.95 -6.44
C LEU A 120 5.44 7.87 -7.07
N SER A 121 5.69 6.62 -6.69
CA SER A 121 4.85 5.52 -7.12
C SER A 121 3.45 5.60 -6.51
N PRO A 122 2.38 5.48 -7.32
CA PRO A 122 1.01 5.44 -6.80
C PRO A 122 0.71 4.14 -6.05
N LYS A 123 1.59 3.14 -6.12
CA LYS A 123 1.44 1.87 -5.40
C LYS A 123 1.88 1.96 -3.94
N LEU A 124 2.66 2.97 -3.57
CA LEU A 124 3.23 3.05 -2.22
C LEU A 124 2.36 3.93 -1.32
N GLY A 125 1.83 3.36 -0.23
CA GLY A 125 1.23 4.12 0.87
C GLY A 125 2.24 4.83 1.77
N TRP A 126 1.75 5.70 2.65
CA TRP A 126 2.56 6.52 3.58
C TRP A 126 3.53 5.70 4.44
N HIS A 127 3.11 4.53 4.93
CA HIS A 127 3.95 3.72 5.79
C HIS A 127 5.21 3.20 5.09
N HIS A 128 5.12 2.87 3.79
CA HIS A 128 6.30 2.52 2.99
C HIS A 128 7.30 3.66 2.93
N PHE A 129 6.82 4.89 2.73
CA PHE A 129 7.69 6.06 2.74
C PHE A 129 8.33 6.30 4.10
N ILE A 130 7.63 6.07 5.21
CA ILE A 130 8.25 6.13 6.55
C ILE A 130 9.41 5.14 6.66
N GLU A 131 9.23 3.87 6.27
CA GLU A 131 10.31 2.87 6.35
C GLU A 131 11.49 3.24 5.45
N ILE A 132 11.22 3.72 4.24
CA ILE A 132 12.24 4.19 3.29
C ILE A 132 13.00 5.40 3.86
N LEU A 133 12.32 6.34 4.52
CA LEU A 133 12.93 7.53 5.10
C LEU A 133 13.81 7.24 6.33
N LYS A 134 13.67 6.07 6.97
CA LYS A 134 14.56 5.65 8.06
C LYS A 134 15.93 5.20 7.54
N ILE A 135 16.04 4.86 6.26
CA ILE A 135 17.29 4.42 5.64
C ILE A 135 18.16 5.65 5.40
N SER A 136 19.31 5.71 6.07
CA SER A 136 20.21 6.86 6.00
C SER A 136 21.00 6.95 4.69
N ASP A 137 21.36 5.80 4.09
CA ASP A 137 22.12 5.76 2.85
C ASP A 137 21.19 6.03 1.64
N PRO A 138 21.43 7.08 0.83
CA PRO A 138 20.60 7.41 -0.34
C PRO A 138 20.58 6.30 -1.41
N LEU A 139 21.67 5.56 -1.59
CA LEU A 139 21.76 4.47 -2.55
C LEU A 139 20.91 3.28 -2.09
N GLU A 140 21.04 2.89 -0.82
CA GLU A 140 20.23 1.85 -0.20
C GLU A 140 18.74 2.22 -0.24
N ARG A 141 18.41 3.48 0.06
CA ARG A 141 17.05 4.00 -0.01
C ARG A 141 16.46 3.88 -1.42
N SER A 142 17.22 4.29 -2.43
CA SER A 142 16.79 4.22 -3.84
C SER A 142 16.59 2.77 -4.28
N PHE A 143 17.46 1.85 -3.83
CA PHE A 143 17.33 0.43 -4.08
C PHE A 143 16.03 -0.14 -3.50
N TYR A 144 15.76 0.11 -2.20
CA TYR A 144 14.55 -0.43 -1.56
C TYR A 144 13.26 0.21 -2.08
N LEU A 145 13.27 1.50 -2.42
CA LEU A 145 12.15 2.14 -3.10
C LEU A 145 11.79 1.38 -4.38
N LYS A 146 12.81 1.05 -5.19
CA LYS A 146 12.60 0.31 -6.44
C LYS A 146 12.15 -1.14 -6.21
N GLN A 147 12.75 -1.83 -5.24
CA GLN A 147 12.36 -3.21 -4.91
C GLN A 147 10.91 -3.28 -4.43
N THR A 148 10.47 -2.34 -3.59
CA THR A 148 9.08 -2.29 -3.08
C THR A 148 8.07 -2.16 -4.23
N GLU A 149 8.39 -1.41 -5.28
CA GLU A 149 7.55 -1.31 -6.48
C GLU A 149 7.50 -2.59 -7.32
N ILE A 150 8.64 -3.29 -7.44
CA ILE A 150 8.79 -4.50 -8.25
C ILE A 150 8.04 -5.66 -7.60
N GLU A 151 8.25 -5.86 -6.31
CA GLU A 151 7.67 -6.96 -5.53
C GLU A 151 6.20 -6.71 -5.17
N GLY A 152 5.67 -5.51 -5.44
CA GLY A 152 4.28 -5.18 -5.21
C GLY A 152 3.91 -5.17 -3.72
N TRP A 153 4.85 -4.81 -2.86
CA TRP A 153 4.64 -4.72 -1.40
C TRP A 153 3.81 -3.49 -0.97
N GLY A 154 3.16 -2.81 -1.92
CA GLY A 154 2.43 -1.55 -1.76
C GLY A 154 0.95 -1.68 -1.46
#